data_AF-A0A4Q4DCF7-F1
#
_entry.id   AF-A0A4Q4DCF7-F1
#
_cell.length_a   1.000
_cell.length_b   1.000
_cell.length_c   1.000
_cell.angle_alpha   90.00
_cell.angle_beta   90.00
_cell.angle_gamma   90.00
#
_symmetry.space_group_name_H-M   'P 1'
#
loop_
_entity.id
_entity.type
_entity.pdbx_description
1 polymer ?
#
loop_
_entity_poly.entity_id
_entity_poly.type
_entity_poly.pdbx_seq_one_letter_code
_entity_poly.pdbx_strand_id
1 'polypeptide(L)'
;MDERVVIDEVVRGVALAGQLTDARPGQSLFGPFRGFESKGAMTWSRQWREAIPDDPVHPSRLRRTLSVEMAARPGGLLATKVDFKHLTVATSEGYAGRPGHEWKKDKDKDKVRRTIEAYRQFEQGQLPAGPGADSLMAAFRSVESELADHEPGPVKVVTDRQTELLLEKKTSVLHLSAANYCWFGDPAKALCLKLAGTRSAAAPLTGLCDTSRCPQTTHHLLHSPVWQTSADNGAVLPASSRIRGQEKDRLRAEHERSMRVLEEIDTAAGKAG
;
A
#
# COMPACT_ATOMS: atom_id res chain seq x y z
N MET A 1 2.87 22.17 -9.86
CA MET A 1 1.43 22.10 -9.58
C MET A 1 1.16 20.78 -8.88
N ASP A 2 0.48 20.80 -7.75
CA ASP A 2 0.09 19.58 -7.02
C ASP A 2 -1.05 18.89 -7.78
N GLU A 3 -0.75 17.77 -8.43
CA GLU A 3 -1.76 16.91 -9.02
C GLU A 3 -2.50 16.18 -7.88
N ARG A 4 -3.58 16.78 -7.40
CA ARG A 4 -4.46 16.14 -6.44
C ARG A 4 -5.30 15.10 -7.17
N VAL A 5 -5.06 13.83 -6.89
CA VAL A 5 -5.91 12.75 -7.39
C VAL A 5 -7.25 12.85 -6.66
N VAL A 6 -8.25 13.43 -7.32
CA VAL A 6 -9.64 13.40 -6.87
C VAL A 6 -10.26 12.13 -7.44
N ILE A 7 -10.57 11.18 -6.57
CA ILE A 7 -11.18 9.91 -6.96
C ILE A 7 -12.70 10.02 -7.03
N ASP A 8 -13.31 9.23 -7.91
CA ASP A 8 -14.75 9.29 -8.18
C ASP A 8 -15.60 9.08 -6.92
N GLU A 9 -15.14 8.26 -5.97
CA GLU A 9 -15.79 8.10 -4.66
C GLU A 9 -15.89 9.40 -3.85
N VAL A 10 -14.86 10.26 -3.91
CA VAL A 10 -14.88 11.57 -3.25
C VAL A 10 -15.87 12.49 -3.96
N VAL A 11 -15.92 12.46 -5.29
CA VAL A 11 -16.89 13.24 -6.08
C VAL A 11 -18.32 12.81 -5.73
N ARG A 12 -18.59 11.51 -5.72
CA ARG A 12 -19.89 10.94 -5.33
C ARG A 12 -20.25 11.27 -3.89
N GLY A 13 -19.30 11.17 -2.96
CA GLY A 13 -19.51 11.49 -1.55
C GLY A 13 -19.84 12.98 -1.34
N VAL A 14 -19.15 13.88 -2.05
CA VAL A 14 -19.41 15.32 -2.04
C VAL A 14 -20.76 15.63 -2.69
N ALA A 15 -21.09 15.00 -3.82
CA ALA A 15 -22.39 15.17 -4.48
C ALA A 15 -23.55 14.69 -3.60
N LEU A 16 -23.40 13.52 -2.97
CA LEU A 16 -24.37 12.98 -2.01
C LEU A 16 -24.51 13.88 -0.79
N ALA A 17 -23.40 14.37 -0.24
CA ALA A 17 -23.44 15.33 0.86
C ALA A 17 -24.19 16.63 0.46
N GLY A 18 -23.98 17.12 -0.77
CA GLY A 18 -24.73 18.24 -1.32
C GLY A 18 -26.24 17.97 -1.38
N GLN A 19 -26.64 16.79 -1.88
CA GLN A 19 -28.05 16.37 -1.93
C GLN A 19 -28.66 16.23 -0.53
N LEU A 20 -27.92 15.69 0.44
CA LEU A 20 -28.41 15.47 1.80
C LEU A 20 -28.47 16.75 2.64
N THR A 21 -27.72 17.79 2.26
CA THR A 21 -27.65 19.06 3.00
C THR A 21 -28.41 20.20 2.33
N ASP A 22 -29.02 19.96 1.17
CA ASP A 22 -29.66 20.97 0.31
C ASP A 22 -28.78 22.23 0.12
N ALA A 23 -27.47 22.02 0.07
CA ALA A 23 -26.50 23.11 0.02
C ALA A 23 -26.51 23.78 -1.36
N ARG A 24 -26.54 25.12 -1.36
CA ARG A 24 -26.47 25.90 -2.61
C ARG A 24 -25.06 25.81 -3.21
N PRO A 25 -24.90 26.02 -4.53
CA PRO A 25 -23.59 26.14 -5.16
C PRO A 25 -22.70 27.17 -4.41
N GLY A 26 -21.52 26.74 -3.97
CA GLY A 26 -20.57 27.57 -3.21
C GLY A 26 -20.78 27.59 -1.69
N GLN A 27 -21.83 26.97 -1.17
CA GLN A 27 -22.05 26.81 0.28
C GLN A 27 -21.21 25.65 0.82
N SER A 28 -20.61 25.82 1.99
CA SER A 28 -19.83 24.75 2.64
C SER A 28 -20.74 23.58 3.01
N LEU A 29 -20.48 22.41 2.41
CA LEU A 29 -21.23 21.18 2.69
C LEU A 29 -21.00 20.66 4.11
N PHE A 30 -19.85 20.99 4.69
CA PHE A 30 -19.45 20.58 6.02
C PHE A 30 -19.23 21.82 6.89
N GLY A 31 -19.78 21.82 8.10
CA GLY A 31 -19.56 22.90 9.06
C GLY A 31 -18.11 22.99 9.53
N PRO A 32 -17.72 24.08 10.22
CA PRO A 32 -16.41 24.19 10.84
C PRO A 32 -16.18 23.01 11.78
N PHE A 33 -15.14 22.26 11.48
CA PHE A 33 -14.81 21.03 12.18
C PHE A 33 -14.23 21.35 13.57
N ARG A 34 -15.04 21.30 14.63
CA ARG A 34 -14.60 21.43 16.03
C ARG A 34 -14.17 20.07 16.56
N GLY A 35 -12.95 19.64 16.22
CA GLY A 35 -12.47 18.33 16.63
C GLY A 35 -10.99 18.10 16.36
N PHE A 36 -10.14 19.07 16.69
CA PHE A 36 -8.70 18.85 16.77
C PHE A 36 -8.31 18.71 18.25
N GLU A 37 -8.49 17.52 18.82
CA GLU A 37 -7.71 17.18 20.02
C GLU A 37 -6.31 16.79 19.55
N SER A 38 -5.44 17.78 19.53
CA SER A 38 -4.04 17.72 19.09
C SER A 38 -3.14 16.84 19.96
N LYS A 39 -3.68 16.19 21.00
CA LYS A 39 -2.86 15.54 22.04
C LYS A 39 -1.94 14.47 21.44
N GLY A 40 -2.41 13.66 20.49
CA GLY A 40 -1.59 12.65 19.82
C GLY A 40 -0.53 13.22 18.86
N ALA A 41 -0.87 14.25 18.09
CA ALA A 41 0.06 14.90 17.17
C ALA A 41 1.15 15.71 17.91
N MET A 42 0.82 16.29 19.07
CA MET A 42 1.74 17.06 19.92
C MET A 42 2.64 16.19 20.81
N THR A 43 2.21 14.99 21.20
CA THR A 43 3.12 14.01 21.84
C THR A 43 4.06 13.39 20.81
N TRP A 44 3.60 13.17 19.57
CA TRP A 44 4.43 12.67 18.47
C TRP A 44 5.45 13.71 17.97
N SER A 45 5.10 15.00 17.92
CA SER A 45 6.03 16.06 17.51
C SER A 45 7.25 16.19 18.45
N ARG A 46 7.14 15.74 19.70
CA ARG A 46 8.26 15.70 20.65
C ARG A 46 9.32 14.63 20.34
N GLN A 47 9.04 13.70 19.44
CA GLN A 47 10.02 12.70 18.99
C GLN A 47 10.86 13.16 17.78
N TRP A 48 10.59 14.36 17.27
CA TRP A 48 11.38 14.96 16.19
C TRP A 48 12.74 15.44 16.69
N ARG A 49 13.81 15.02 16.00
CA ARG A 49 15.19 15.42 16.31
C ARG A 49 15.73 16.53 15.40
N GLU A 50 14.97 16.93 14.38
CA GLU A 50 15.38 17.94 13.42
C GLU A 50 14.69 19.28 13.74
N ALA A 51 15.46 20.37 13.71
CA ALA A 51 14.97 21.69 14.09
C ALA A 51 13.87 22.15 13.11
N ILE A 52 12.77 22.66 13.67
CA ILE A 52 11.73 23.32 12.88
C ILE A 52 12.35 24.62 12.32
N PRO A 53 12.28 24.88 11.01
CA PRO A 53 12.82 26.11 10.42
C PRO A 53 12.22 27.37 11.07
N ASP A 54 13.03 28.42 11.25
CA ASP A 54 12.58 29.73 11.78
C ASP A 54 11.69 30.50 10.79
N ASP A 55 11.57 30.04 9.56
CA ASP A 55 10.72 30.64 8.53
C ASP A 55 9.21 30.44 8.85
N PRO A 56 8.33 31.36 8.41
CA PRO A 56 6.89 31.23 8.61
C PRO A 56 6.32 29.89 8.09
N VAL A 57 5.85 29.05 9.02
CA VAL A 57 5.24 27.77 8.71
C VAL A 57 3.75 27.94 8.39
N HIS A 58 3.38 27.75 7.12
CA HIS A 58 1.98 27.71 6.72
C HIS A 58 1.31 26.39 7.15
N PRO A 59 0.06 26.39 7.67
CA PRO A 59 -0.64 25.17 8.10
C PRO A 59 -0.74 24.08 7.00
N SER A 60 -0.86 24.49 5.73
CA SER A 60 -0.87 23.57 4.58
C SER A 60 0.49 22.89 4.36
N ARG A 61 1.60 23.61 4.56
CA ARG A 61 2.96 23.04 4.50
C ARG A 61 3.21 22.11 5.68
N LEU A 62 2.84 22.52 6.90
CA LEU A 62 2.95 21.67 8.09
C LEU A 62 2.17 20.36 7.92
N ARG A 63 0.90 20.44 7.48
CA ARG A 63 0.08 19.26 7.22
C ARG A 63 0.73 18.37 6.16
N ARG A 64 1.26 18.92 5.07
CA ARG A 64 1.95 18.13 4.04
C ARG A 64 3.21 17.44 4.59
N THR A 65 4.08 18.16 5.28
CA THR A 65 5.28 17.58 5.90
C THR A 65 4.91 16.46 6.86
N LEU A 66 3.92 16.69 7.72
CA LEU A 66 3.45 15.67 8.65
C LEU A 66 2.88 14.42 7.94
N SER A 67 2.07 14.59 6.89
CA SER A 67 1.59 13.48 6.05
C SER A 67 2.72 12.65 5.45
N VAL A 68 3.73 13.33 4.90
CA VAL A 68 4.90 12.70 4.29
C VAL A 68 5.62 11.80 5.29
N GLU A 69 5.86 12.33 6.48
CA GLU A 69 6.67 11.72 7.53
C GLU A 69 5.94 10.56 8.21
N MET A 70 4.64 10.72 8.38
CA MET A 70 3.78 9.64 8.80
C MET A 70 3.77 8.53 7.75
N ALA A 71 3.54 8.86 6.47
CA ALA A 71 3.49 7.90 5.37
C ALA A 71 4.80 7.16 5.09
N ALA A 72 5.95 7.71 5.49
CA ALA A 72 7.25 7.05 5.37
C ALA A 72 7.42 5.84 6.31
N ARG A 73 6.57 5.72 7.34
CA ARG A 73 6.61 4.61 8.30
C ARG A 73 5.75 3.43 7.87
N PRO A 74 6.05 2.20 8.33
CA PRO A 74 5.16 1.05 8.12
C PRO A 74 3.73 1.34 8.60
N GLY A 75 2.72 1.08 7.74
CA GLY A 75 1.32 1.42 8.03
C GLY A 75 0.99 2.92 8.08
N GLY A 76 1.97 3.78 7.79
CA GLY A 76 1.92 5.23 7.96
C GLY A 76 0.89 5.95 7.11
N LEU A 77 0.56 5.43 5.92
CA LEU A 77 -0.48 5.99 5.06
C LEU A 77 -1.88 5.85 5.69
N LEU A 78 -2.13 4.73 6.38
CA LEU A 78 -3.38 4.51 7.09
C LEU A 78 -3.46 5.39 8.34
N ALA A 79 -2.37 5.48 9.11
CA ALA A 79 -2.28 6.40 10.25
C ALA A 79 -2.54 7.85 9.80
N THR A 80 -1.92 8.27 8.68
CA THR A 80 -2.16 9.58 8.07
C THR A 80 -3.63 9.78 7.72
N LYS A 81 -4.29 8.77 7.13
CA LYS A 81 -5.73 8.85 6.82
C LYS A 81 -6.55 9.11 8.08
N VAL A 82 -6.31 8.35 9.14
CA VAL A 82 -7.05 8.44 10.40
C VAL A 82 -6.82 9.80 11.06
N ASP A 83 -5.56 10.18 11.27
CA ASP A 83 -5.20 11.42 11.98
C ASP A 83 -5.64 12.66 11.21
N PHE A 84 -5.57 12.62 9.88
CA PHE A 84 -5.97 13.74 9.04
C PHE A 84 -7.43 13.70 8.61
N LYS A 85 -8.15 12.66 9.04
CA LYS A 85 -9.58 12.44 8.79
C LYS A 85 -9.87 12.43 7.29
N HIS A 86 -8.94 11.88 6.52
CA HIS A 86 -9.14 11.69 5.10
C HIS A 86 -10.19 10.59 4.89
N LEU A 87 -11.13 10.85 3.99
CA LEU A 87 -12.18 9.88 3.67
C LEU A 87 -11.60 8.62 3.02
N THR A 88 -10.53 8.77 2.23
CA THR A 88 -9.87 7.66 1.53
C THR A 88 -8.36 7.69 1.74
N VAL A 89 -7.71 6.51 1.67
CA VAL A 89 -6.24 6.41 1.77
C VAL A 89 -5.57 7.10 0.56
N ALA A 90 -6.21 7.09 -0.61
CA ALA A 90 -5.75 7.80 -1.81
C ALA A 90 -5.52 9.30 -1.55
N THR A 91 -6.38 9.93 -0.74
CA THR A 91 -6.19 11.31 -0.34
C THR A 91 -4.89 11.46 0.47
N SER A 92 -4.61 10.58 1.44
CA SER A 92 -3.35 10.57 2.19
C SER A 92 -2.13 10.34 1.30
N GLU A 93 -2.24 9.46 0.31
CA GLU A 93 -1.18 9.23 -0.69
C GLU A 93 -0.89 10.48 -1.51
N GLY A 94 -1.91 11.24 -1.91
CA GLY A 94 -1.75 12.52 -2.59
C GLY A 94 -0.99 13.55 -1.74
N TYR A 95 -1.23 13.59 -0.42
CA TYR A 95 -0.46 14.44 0.50
C TYR A 95 0.98 13.96 0.69
N ALA A 96 1.18 12.63 0.71
CA ALA A 96 2.50 12.01 0.75
C ALA A 96 3.23 12.04 -0.62
N GLY A 97 2.57 12.54 -1.66
CA GLY A 97 3.06 12.64 -3.04
C GLY A 97 4.32 13.50 -3.14
N ARG A 98 5.46 12.79 -3.10
CA ARG A 98 6.87 13.21 -3.20
C ARG A 98 7.46 14.07 -2.07
N PRO A 99 8.31 13.46 -1.23
CA PRO A 99 9.41 14.13 -0.51
C PRO A 99 10.77 13.99 -1.25
N GLY A 100 11.86 14.50 -0.64
CA GLY A 100 13.25 14.64 -1.19
C GLY A 100 14.03 13.39 -1.62
N HIS A 101 15.36 13.40 -1.53
CA HIS A 101 16.22 12.43 -2.23
C HIS A 101 16.69 11.27 -1.34
N GLU A 102 16.78 11.46 -0.02
CA GLU A 102 17.34 10.47 0.90
C GLU A 102 16.38 9.31 1.19
N TRP A 103 15.10 9.56 1.45
CA TRP A 103 14.10 8.49 1.62
C TRP A 103 13.89 7.65 0.35
N LYS A 104 14.17 8.21 -0.85
CA LYS A 104 14.12 7.44 -2.11
C LYS A 104 15.20 6.38 -2.14
N LYS A 105 16.43 6.75 -1.74
CA LYS A 105 17.55 5.81 -1.67
C LYS A 105 17.28 4.66 -0.71
N ASP A 106 16.68 4.95 0.45
CA ASP A 106 16.34 3.90 1.43
C ASP A 106 15.19 3.00 0.93
N LYS A 107 14.20 3.57 0.22
CA LYS A 107 13.15 2.77 -0.42
C LYS A 107 13.68 1.90 -1.55
N ASP A 108 14.60 2.40 -2.37
CA ASP A 108 15.18 1.62 -3.47
C ASP A 108 16.01 0.46 -2.92
N LYS A 109 16.79 0.69 -1.84
CA LYS A 109 17.48 -0.39 -1.11
C LYS A 109 16.51 -1.42 -0.54
N ASP A 110 15.39 -0.97 0.04
CA ASP A 110 14.39 -1.89 0.57
C ASP A 110 13.73 -2.72 -0.55
N LYS A 111 13.42 -2.12 -1.71
CA LYS A 111 12.91 -2.86 -2.88
C LYS A 111 13.89 -3.94 -3.34
N VAL A 112 15.17 -3.61 -3.47
CA VAL A 112 16.22 -4.56 -3.84
C VAL A 112 16.24 -5.71 -2.83
N ARG A 113 16.33 -5.39 -1.54
CA ARG A 113 16.33 -6.37 -0.44
C ARG A 113 15.10 -7.28 -0.50
N ARG A 114 13.89 -6.72 -0.64
CA ARG A 114 12.63 -7.49 -0.70
C ARG A 114 12.53 -8.36 -1.95
N THR A 115 13.05 -7.90 -3.08
CA THR A 115 13.05 -8.69 -4.32
C THR A 115 13.99 -9.89 -4.20
N ILE A 116 15.20 -9.68 -3.66
CA ILE A 116 16.17 -10.75 -3.40
C ILE A 116 15.61 -11.74 -2.36
N GLU A 117 15.00 -11.23 -1.27
CA GLU A 117 14.36 -12.06 -0.25
C GLU A 117 13.25 -12.93 -0.85
N ALA A 118 12.38 -12.36 -1.69
CA ALA A 118 11.33 -13.09 -2.37
C ALA A 118 11.87 -14.14 -3.34
N TYR A 119 12.97 -13.84 -4.05
CA TYR A 119 13.62 -14.81 -4.93
C TYR A 119 14.25 -15.97 -4.13
N ARG A 120 14.95 -15.69 -3.04
CA ARG A 120 15.52 -16.73 -2.15
C ARG A 120 14.45 -17.60 -1.50
N GLN A 121 13.31 -17.01 -1.13
CA GLN A 121 12.15 -17.76 -0.64
C GLN A 121 11.63 -18.72 -1.72
N PHE A 122 11.53 -18.25 -2.96
CA PHE A 122 11.15 -19.07 -4.11
C PHE A 122 12.13 -20.24 -4.32
N GLU A 123 13.44 -20.01 -4.26
CA GLU A 123 14.46 -21.09 -4.33
C GLU A 123 14.30 -22.13 -3.20
N GLN A 124 13.80 -21.72 -2.03
CA GLN A 124 13.54 -22.58 -0.88
C GLN A 124 12.15 -23.24 -0.91
N GLY A 125 11.38 -23.05 -1.99
CA GLY A 125 10.02 -23.58 -2.12
C GLY A 125 8.95 -22.81 -1.32
N GLN A 126 9.30 -21.66 -0.73
CA GLN A 126 8.33 -20.74 -0.11
C GLN A 126 7.77 -19.82 -1.20
N LEU A 127 6.62 -20.19 -1.75
CA LEU A 127 6.04 -19.53 -2.90
C LEU A 127 5.21 -18.30 -2.50
N PRO A 128 5.11 -17.30 -3.39
CA PRO A 128 4.15 -16.21 -3.23
C PRO A 128 2.72 -16.70 -3.44
N ALA A 129 1.77 -16.07 -2.77
CA ALA A 129 0.33 -16.24 -2.96
C ALA A 129 -0.30 -15.04 -3.67
N GLY A 130 -1.60 -15.14 -4.01
CA GLY A 130 -2.39 -14.07 -4.59
C GLY A 130 -2.34 -13.98 -6.13
N PRO A 131 -3.12 -13.05 -6.73
CA PRO A 131 -3.43 -13.09 -8.17
C PRO A 131 -2.22 -12.86 -9.11
N GLY A 132 -1.16 -12.22 -8.61
CA GLY A 132 0.07 -11.99 -9.35
C GLY A 132 1.16 -13.06 -9.15
N ALA A 133 0.91 -14.09 -8.34
CA ALA A 133 1.91 -15.09 -7.95
C ALA A 133 2.51 -15.80 -9.15
N ASP A 134 1.68 -16.32 -10.07
CA ASP A 134 2.13 -17.04 -11.25
C ASP A 134 3.06 -16.20 -12.13
N SER A 135 2.73 -14.91 -12.32
CA SER A 135 3.55 -13.99 -13.11
C SER A 135 4.89 -13.69 -12.44
N LEU A 136 4.93 -13.62 -11.10
CA LEU A 136 6.18 -13.46 -10.36
C LEU A 136 7.03 -14.73 -10.46
N MET A 137 6.46 -15.90 -10.19
CA MET A 137 7.16 -17.18 -10.28
C MET A 137 7.68 -17.47 -11.68
N ALA A 138 6.93 -17.13 -12.73
CA ALA A 138 7.39 -17.24 -14.11
C ALA A 138 8.62 -16.37 -14.38
N ALA A 139 8.68 -15.17 -13.79
CA ALA A 139 9.86 -14.32 -13.91
C ALA A 139 11.06 -14.89 -13.12
N PHE A 140 10.85 -15.44 -11.94
CA PHE A 140 11.91 -16.09 -11.17
C PHE A 140 12.47 -17.34 -11.88
N ARG A 141 11.62 -18.18 -12.47
CA ARG A 141 12.07 -19.31 -13.32
C ARG A 141 12.88 -18.85 -14.53
N SER A 142 12.55 -17.70 -15.11
CA SER A 142 13.36 -17.11 -16.19
C SER A 142 14.76 -16.73 -15.72
N VAL A 143 14.88 -16.21 -14.49
CA VAL A 143 16.17 -15.90 -13.86
C VAL A 143 16.97 -17.18 -13.60
N GLU A 144 16.33 -18.23 -13.06
CA GLU A 144 16.98 -19.53 -12.85
C GLU A 144 17.51 -20.13 -14.16
N SER A 145 16.72 -20.08 -15.24
CA SER A 145 17.14 -20.58 -16.56
C SER A 145 18.34 -19.81 -17.08
N GLU A 146 18.32 -18.47 -17.00
CA GLU A 146 19.42 -17.63 -17.46
C GLU A 146 20.70 -17.86 -16.65
N LEU A 147 20.58 -18.08 -15.33
CA LEU A 147 21.72 -18.43 -14.48
C LEU A 147 22.27 -19.84 -14.76
N ALA A 148 21.42 -20.81 -15.11
CA ALA A 148 21.82 -22.18 -15.42
C ALA A 148 22.55 -22.29 -16.77
N ASP A 149 22.21 -21.44 -17.73
CA ASP A 149 22.84 -21.38 -19.06
C ASP A 149 24.27 -20.80 -19.02
N HIS A 150 24.68 -20.17 -17.92
CA HIS A 150 26.04 -19.68 -17.70
C HIS A 150 26.91 -20.75 -17.01
N GLU A 151 28.02 -21.17 -17.65
CA GLU A 151 28.97 -22.10 -17.00
C GLU A 151 29.48 -21.55 -15.65
N PRO A 152 29.51 -22.38 -14.59
CA PRO A 152 29.96 -21.92 -13.28
C PRO A 152 31.46 -21.64 -13.30
N GLY A 153 31.82 -20.36 -13.44
CA GLY A 153 33.15 -19.87 -13.09
C GLY A 153 33.44 -20.05 -11.58
N PRO A 154 34.70 -20.00 -11.13
CA PRO A 154 35.14 -20.46 -9.80
C PRO A 154 34.66 -19.61 -8.60
N VAL A 155 33.68 -18.72 -8.75
CA VAL A 155 33.38 -17.67 -7.77
C VAL A 155 31.87 -17.52 -7.51
N LYS A 156 31.43 -18.07 -6.38
CA LYS A 156 30.09 -17.92 -5.79
C LYS A 156 29.67 -16.46 -5.49
N VAL A 157 30.58 -15.49 -5.61
CA VAL A 157 30.30 -14.04 -5.46
C VAL A 157 29.78 -13.43 -6.78
N VAL A 158 30.11 -14.02 -7.92
CA VAL A 158 29.64 -13.55 -9.23
C VAL A 158 28.14 -13.84 -9.41
N THR A 159 27.66 -14.95 -8.84
CA THR A 159 26.25 -15.36 -8.91
C THR A 159 25.32 -14.38 -8.19
N ASP A 160 25.67 -13.88 -7.00
CA ASP A 160 24.81 -12.95 -6.25
C ASP A 160 24.61 -11.63 -6.99
N ARG A 161 25.68 -11.07 -7.58
CA ARG A 161 25.61 -9.83 -8.36
C ARG A 161 24.89 -10.04 -9.69
N GLN A 162 25.04 -11.21 -10.32
CA GLN A 162 24.29 -11.55 -11.53
C GLN A 162 22.79 -11.68 -11.23
N THR A 163 22.41 -12.36 -10.15
CA THR A 163 21.01 -12.44 -9.70
C THR A 163 20.42 -11.06 -9.45
N GLU A 164 21.15 -10.15 -8.80
CA GLU A 164 20.71 -8.76 -8.61
C GLU A 164 20.44 -8.03 -9.94
N LEU A 165 21.31 -8.19 -10.93
CA LEU A 165 21.13 -7.59 -12.26
C LEU A 165 19.91 -8.16 -12.99
N LEU A 166 19.70 -9.48 -12.92
CA LEU A 166 18.53 -10.12 -13.54
C LEU A 166 17.21 -9.74 -12.85
N LEU A 167 17.26 -9.48 -11.54
CA LEU A 167 16.11 -9.02 -10.75
C LEU A 167 15.88 -7.50 -10.83
N GLU A 168 16.79 -6.71 -11.41
CA GLU A 168 16.71 -5.25 -11.46
C GLU A 168 15.40 -4.78 -12.08
N LYS A 169 15.00 -5.41 -13.20
CA LYS A 169 13.74 -5.08 -13.89
C LYS A 169 12.53 -5.27 -12.97
N LYS A 170 12.47 -6.36 -12.21
CA LYS A 170 11.37 -6.60 -11.24
C LYS A 170 11.43 -5.66 -10.05
N THR A 171 12.63 -5.40 -9.56
CA THR A 171 12.87 -4.46 -8.46
C THR A 171 12.38 -3.05 -8.80
N SER A 172 12.64 -2.58 -10.02
CA SER A 172 12.27 -1.22 -10.45
C SER A 172 10.76 -0.96 -10.39
N VAL A 173 9.95 -2.00 -10.64
CA VAL A 173 8.48 -1.94 -10.64
C VAL A 173 7.86 -2.41 -9.33
N LEU A 174 8.67 -2.77 -8.32
CA LEU A 174 8.16 -3.17 -7.01
C LEU A 174 7.69 -1.96 -6.22
N HIS A 175 6.46 -2.03 -5.72
CA HIS A 175 5.91 -1.11 -4.73
C HIS A 175 5.53 -1.91 -3.49
N LEU A 176 6.11 -1.51 -2.36
CA LEU A 176 5.90 -2.15 -1.07
C LEU A 176 4.65 -1.58 -0.40
N SER A 177 3.75 -2.46 0.02
CA SER A 177 2.62 -2.12 0.89
C SER A 177 2.65 -3.01 2.14
N ALA A 178 1.88 -2.63 3.16
CA ALA A 178 1.79 -3.43 4.39
C ALA A 178 1.10 -4.79 4.16
N ALA A 179 0.13 -4.85 3.24
CA ALA A 179 -0.68 -6.05 3.00
C ALA A 179 -0.20 -6.88 1.80
N ASN A 180 0.67 -6.31 0.96
CA ASN A 180 1.09 -6.95 -0.28
C ASN A 180 2.34 -6.33 -0.92
N TYR A 181 2.95 -7.06 -1.84
CA TYR A 181 3.85 -6.51 -2.85
C TYR A 181 3.09 -6.24 -4.14
N CYS A 182 3.34 -5.09 -4.74
CA CYS A 182 2.75 -4.71 -6.03
C CYS A 182 3.86 -4.64 -7.08
N TRP A 183 3.83 -5.56 -8.04
CA TRP A 183 4.75 -5.61 -9.18
C TRP A 183 4.14 -4.82 -10.34
N PHE A 184 4.22 -3.49 -10.25
CA PHE A 184 3.57 -2.52 -11.12
C PHE A 184 4.19 -2.46 -12.54
N GLY A 185 4.26 -3.59 -13.24
CA GLY A 185 4.82 -3.68 -14.59
C GLY A 185 3.92 -3.16 -15.72
N ASP A 186 2.60 -3.17 -15.53
CA ASP A 186 1.63 -2.72 -16.54
C ASP A 186 0.51 -1.86 -15.91
N PRO A 187 0.52 -0.52 -16.11
CA PRO A 187 -0.52 0.37 -15.61
C PRO A 187 -1.94 -0.01 -16.04
N ALA A 188 -2.11 -0.63 -17.21
CA ALA A 188 -3.42 -1.04 -17.71
C ALA A 188 -3.99 -2.26 -16.96
N LYS A 189 -3.14 -3.01 -16.24
CA LYS A 189 -3.57 -4.13 -15.39
C LYS A 189 -3.85 -3.72 -13.95
N ALA A 190 -3.40 -2.54 -13.52
CA ALA A 190 -3.52 -2.08 -12.15
C ALA A 190 -4.98 -1.77 -11.79
N LEU A 191 -5.55 -2.55 -10.87
CA LEU A 191 -6.95 -2.39 -10.46
C LEU A 191 -7.20 -1.06 -9.76
N CYS A 192 -6.25 -0.57 -8.96
CA CYS A 192 -6.34 0.73 -8.31
C CYS A 192 -6.48 1.90 -9.30
N LEU A 193 -5.81 1.81 -10.45
CA LEU A 193 -5.88 2.80 -11.52
C LEU A 193 -7.22 2.73 -12.26
N LYS A 194 -7.71 1.52 -12.53
CA LYS A 194 -9.05 1.31 -13.10
C LYS A 194 -10.15 1.87 -12.19
N LEU A 195 -10.06 1.61 -10.89
CA LEU A 195 -11.02 2.11 -9.90
C LEU A 195 -10.98 3.64 -9.75
N ALA A 196 -9.79 4.23 -9.88
CA ALA A 196 -9.62 5.68 -9.87
C ALA A 196 -10.05 6.37 -11.18
N GLY A 197 -10.29 5.62 -12.26
CA GLY A 197 -10.55 6.18 -13.59
C GLY A 197 -9.31 6.76 -14.27
N THR A 198 -8.11 6.58 -13.71
CA THR A 198 -6.85 7.13 -14.22
C THR A 198 -6.07 6.04 -14.95
N ARG A 199 -5.77 6.20 -16.25
CA ARG A 199 -5.08 5.17 -17.04
C ARG A 199 -3.57 5.35 -17.19
N SER A 200 -3.02 6.50 -16.82
CA SER A 200 -1.65 6.90 -17.15
C SER A 200 -0.77 7.29 -15.95
N ALA A 201 -0.99 6.69 -14.78
CA ALA A 201 -0.15 6.97 -13.62
C ALA A 201 1.19 6.19 -13.69
N ALA A 202 2.27 6.84 -13.29
CA ALA A 202 3.61 6.24 -13.21
C ALA A 202 3.84 5.37 -11.95
N ALA A 203 2.84 5.29 -11.06
CA ALA A 203 2.90 4.53 -9.82
C ALA A 203 1.49 4.04 -9.43
N PRO A 204 1.37 2.95 -8.66
CA PRO A 204 0.09 2.47 -8.15
C PRO A 204 -0.45 3.41 -7.07
N LEU A 205 -1.78 3.54 -7.04
CA LEU A 205 -2.53 4.13 -5.92
C LEU A 205 -2.76 3.02 -4.89
N THR A 206 -1.79 2.83 -3.99
CA THR A 206 -1.77 1.70 -3.04
C THR A 206 -2.98 1.75 -2.11
N GLY A 207 -3.45 2.95 -1.77
CA GLY A 207 -4.64 3.21 -0.98
C GLY A 207 -5.98 2.83 -1.62
N LEU A 208 -5.98 2.56 -2.93
CA LEU A 208 -7.12 2.04 -3.70
C LEU A 208 -6.87 0.63 -4.24
N CYS A 209 -5.74 0.03 -3.88
CA CYS A 209 -5.43 -1.32 -4.32
C CYS A 209 -6.38 -2.29 -3.62
N ASP A 210 -7.22 -2.96 -4.42
CA ASP A 210 -7.82 -4.22 -3.97
C ASP A 210 -6.80 -5.33 -4.23
N THR A 211 -6.00 -5.56 -3.19
CA THR A 211 -4.84 -6.47 -3.21
C THR A 211 -5.26 -7.91 -3.48
N SER A 212 -6.44 -8.31 -3.01
CA SER A 212 -6.99 -9.66 -3.20
C SER A 212 -7.40 -9.97 -4.65
N ARG A 213 -7.59 -8.94 -5.49
CA ARG A 213 -8.07 -9.09 -6.88
C ARG A 213 -7.12 -8.53 -7.93
N CYS A 214 -6.17 -7.69 -7.54
CA CYS A 214 -5.27 -7.06 -8.50
C CYS A 214 -4.27 -8.09 -9.07
N PRO A 215 -4.19 -8.28 -10.40
CA PRO A 215 -3.33 -9.30 -11.03
C PRO A 215 -1.82 -9.01 -10.93
N GLN A 216 -1.45 -7.88 -10.34
CA GLN A 216 -0.05 -7.46 -10.14
C GLN A 216 0.37 -7.57 -8.68
N THR A 217 -0.49 -8.14 -7.83
CA THR A 217 -0.28 -8.22 -6.40
C THR A 217 0.14 -9.63 -5.98
N THR A 218 1.17 -9.72 -5.15
CA THR A 218 1.54 -10.95 -4.44
C THR A 218 1.45 -10.79 -2.93
N HIS A 219 1.09 -11.88 -2.26
CA HIS A 219 1.12 -12.04 -0.82
C HIS A 219 2.27 -12.98 -0.45
N HIS A 220 2.88 -12.76 0.71
CA HIS A 220 4.05 -13.45 1.20
C HIS A 220 3.84 -13.64 2.70
N LEU A 221 4.58 -14.55 3.34
CA LEU A 221 4.46 -14.83 4.78
C LEU A 221 4.48 -13.57 5.66
N LEU A 222 5.30 -12.58 5.31
CA LEU A 222 5.40 -11.33 6.06
C LEU A 222 4.11 -10.49 6.07
N HIS A 223 3.19 -10.76 5.13
CA HIS A 223 1.90 -10.07 5.02
C HIS A 223 0.82 -10.71 5.90
N SER A 224 0.98 -11.96 6.35
CA SER A 224 -0.02 -12.67 7.17
C SER A 224 -0.49 -11.87 8.40
N PRO A 225 0.38 -11.19 9.18
CA PRO A 225 -0.10 -10.43 10.35
C PRO A 225 -1.10 -9.32 10.02
N VAL A 226 -0.95 -8.67 8.87
CA VAL A 226 -1.89 -7.62 8.42
C VAL A 226 -3.22 -8.23 8.01
N TRP A 227 -3.20 -9.36 7.32
CA TRP A 227 -4.41 -10.10 6.95
C TRP A 227 -5.11 -10.72 8.15
N GLN A 228 -4.37 -11.19 9.15
CA GLN A 228 -4.92 -11.68 10.42
C GLN A 228 -5.66 -10.56 11.14
N THR A 229 -5.03 -9.38 11.26
CA THR A 229 -5.69 -8.20 11.85
C THR A 229 -6.97 -7.83 11.10
N SER A 230 -6.97 -7.92 9.77
CA SER A 230 -8.18 -7.69 8.96
C SER A 230 -9.26 -8.74 9.23
N ALA A 231 -8.89 -10.02 9.29
CA ALA A 231 -9.80 -11.12 9.59
C ALA A 231 -10.41 -10.98 11.01
N ASP A 232 -9.60 -10.70 12.02
CA ASP A 232 -10.05 -10.54 13.42
C ASP A 232 -11.06 -9.39 13.54
N ASN A 233 -10.77 -8.25 12.91
CA ASN A 233 -11.70 -7.13 12.85
C ASN A 233 -13.01 -7.51 12.14
N GLY A 234 -12.91 -8.24 11.04
CA GLY A 234 -14.04 -8.76 10.28
C GLY A 234 -14.91 -9.75 11.06
N ALA A 235 -14.37 -10.44 12.07
CA ALA A 235 -15.11 -11.33 12.95
C ALA A 235 -15.84 -10.57 14.08
N VAL A 236 -15.19 -9.55 14.65
CA VAL A 236 -15.72 -8.81 15.81
C VAL A 236 -16.78 -7.77 15.41
N LEU A 237 -16.54 -7.01 14.34
CA LEU A 237 -17.40 -5.87 13.98
C LEU A 237 -18.85 -6.28 13.67
N PRO A 238 -19.15 -7.35 12.90
CA PRO A 238 -20.53 -7.75 12.60
C PRO A 238 -21.36 -8.13 13.84
N ALA A 239 -20.72 -8.55 14.93
CA ALA A 239 -21.40 -8.87 16.19
C ALA A 239 -21.99 -7.63 16.88
N SER A 240 -21.49 -6.43 16.56
CA SER A 240 -21.99 -5.17 17.13
C SER A 240 -23.44 -4.90 16.72
N SER A 241 -24.30 -4.60 17.69
CA SER A 241 -25.68 -4.16 17.44
C SER A 241 -25.78 -2.76 16.80
N ARG A 242 -24.68 -1.99 16.82
CA ARG A 242 -24.64 -0.63 16.26
C ARG A 242 -24.44 -0.60 14.74
N ILE A 243 -24.10 -1.74 14.13
CA ILE A 243 -23.86 -1.86 12.69
C ILE A 243 -25.14 -2.32 11.99
N ARG A 244 -25.52 -1.62 10.91
CA ARG A 244 -26.70 -1.94 10.10
C ARG A 244 -26.51 -3.26 9.33
N GLY A 245 -27.60 -3.97 9.05
CA GLY A 245 -27.57 -5.28 8.37
C GLY A 245 -26.71 -5.33 7.11
N GLN A 246 -26.92 -4.39 6.18
CA GLN A 246 -26.14 -4.31 4.94
C GLN A 246 -24.62 -4.13 5.18
N GLU A 247 -24.25 -3.36 6.21
CA GLU A 247 -22.84 -3.16 6.56
C GLU A 247 -22.25 -4.43 7.23
N LYS A 248 -23.06 -5.20 7.97
CA LYS A 248 -22.65 -6.52 8.47
C LYS A 248 -22.39 -7.49 7.32
N ASP A 249 -23.21 -7.47 6.28
CA ASP A 249 -23.00 -8.30 5.09
C ASP A 249 -21.71 -7.92 4.37
N ARG A 250 -21.45 -6.62 4.20
CA ARG A 250 -20.18 -6.11 3.63
C ARG A 250 -18.97 -6.58 4.45
N LEU A 251 -19.03 -6.47 5.78
CA LEU A 251 -17.97 -6.86 6.69
C LEU A 251 -17.73 -8.38 6.72
N ARG A 252 -18.79 -9.20 6.65
CA ARG A 252 -18.66 -10.66 6.52
C ARG A 252 -17.95 -11.04 5.21
N ALA A 253 -18.35 -10.44 4.09
CA ALA A 253 -17.69 -10.69 2.81
C ALA A 253 -16.21 -10.25 2.84
N GLU A 254 -15.87 -9.20 3.60
CA GLU A 254 -14.48 -8.77 3.82
C GLU A 254 -13.71 -9.76 4.68
N HIS A 255 -14.30 -10.24 5.78
CA HIS A 255 -13.73 -11.29 6.63
C HIS A 255 -13.41 -12.56 5.83
N GLU A 256 -14.38 -13.05 5.04
CA GLU A 256 -14.19 -14.23 4.19
C GLU A 256 -13.07 -14.05 3.17
N ARG A 257 -12.94 -12.84 2.59
CA ARG A 257 -11.81 -12.52 1.71
C ARG A 257 -10.48 -12.59 2.44
N SER A 258 -10.39 -12.00 3.63
CA SER A 258 -9.16 -11.99 4.43
C SER A 258 -8.75 -13.40 4.86
N MET A 259 -9.72 -14.24 5.24
CA MET A 259 -9.47 -15.65 5.59
C MET A 259 -8.94 -16.45 4.39
N ARG A 260 -9.51 -16.27 3.19
CA ARG A 260 -8.99 -16.92 1.98
C ARG A 260 -7.55 -16.51 1.68
N VAL A 261 -7.22 -15.23 1.82
CA VAL A 261 -5.85 -14.76 1.59
C VAL A 261 -4.87 -15.38 2.60
N LEU A 262 -5.26 -15.52 3.88
CA LEU A 262 -4.44 -16.21 4.88
C LEU A 262 -4.19 -17.67 4.50
N GLU A 263 -5.23 -18.40 4.12
CA GLU A 263 -5.14 -19.79 3.68
C GLU A 263 -4.22 -19.96 2.46
N GLU A 264 -4.33 -19.06 1.48
CA GLU A 264 -3.46 -19.03 0.30
C GLU A 264 -2.00 -18.77 0.70
N ILE A 265 -1.73 -17.82 1.60
CA ILE A 265 -0.38 -17.53 2.08
C ILE A 265 0.23 -18.74 2.80
N ASP A 266 -0.52 -19.36 3.71
CA ASP A 266 -0.03 -20.50 4.50
C ASP A 266 0.22 -21.72 3.62
N THR A 267 -0.65 -21.97 2.64
CA THR A 267 -0.49 -23.02 1.63
C THR A 267 0.76 -22.77 0.78
N ALA A 268 0.90 -21.57 0.21
CA ALA A 268 2.03 -21.24 -0.66
C ALA A 268 3.38 -21.25 0.08
N ALA A 269 3.37 -20.94 1.37
CA ALA A 269 4.55 -20.97 2.22
C ALA A 269 4.97 -22.37 2.70
N GLY A 270 4.21 -23.42 2.38
CA GLY A 270 4.47 -24.78 2.87
C GLY A 270 4.21 -24.96 4.36
N LYS A 271 3.39 -24.08 4.98
CA LYS A 271 2.97 -24.21 6.38
C LYS A 271 1.68 -25.02 6.56
N ALA A 272 1.03 -25.41 5.47
CA ALA A 272 -0.09 -26.34 5.51
C ALA A 272 0.43 -27.77 5.73
N GLY A 273 0.58 -28.14 7.01
CA GLY A 273 0.90 -29.47 7.51
C GLY A 273 0.48 -29.61 8.97
#